data_AF-A0A086JVY5-F1
#
_entry.id   AF-A0A086JVY5-F1
#
_cell.length_a   1.000
_cell.length_b   1.000
_cell.length_c   1.000
_cell.angle_alpha   90.00
_cell.angle_beta   90.00
_cell.angle_gamma   90.00
#
_symmetry.space_group_name_H-M   'P 1'
#
loop_
_entity.id
_entity.type
_entity.pdbx_description
1 polymer ?
#
loop_
_entity_poly.entity_id
_entity_poly.type
_entity_poly.pdbx_seq_one_letter_code
_entity_poly.pdbx_strand_id
1 'polypeptide(L)' 'EITKIEDAIKLYEKLKKDAEGKTFKDEQELECEDSQGNVMNLRAFEDLRRQGLL' A
#
# COMPACT_ATOMS: atom_id res chain seq x y z
N GLU A 1 -26.94 6.25 17.94
CA GLU A 1 -26.15 5.96 19.16
C GLU A 1 -25.72 4.49 19.10
N ILE A 2 -24.45 4.18 19.40
CA ILE A 2 -23.98 2.78 19.46
C ILE A 2 -24.31 2.27 20.86
N THR A 3 -25.32 1.42 20.96
CA THR A 3 -25.83 0.94 22.26
C THR A 3 -25.45 -0.51 22.54
N LYS A 4 -25.06 -1.28 21.51
CA LYS A 4 -24.62 -2.68 21.65
C LYS A 4 -23.11 -2.79 21.46
N ILE A 5 -22.50 -3.69 22.24
CA ILE A 5 -21.07 -4.02 22.14
C ILE A 5 -20.73 -4.57 20.75
N GLU A 6 -21.61 -5.38 20.16
CA GLU A 6 -21.44 -5.93 18.81
C GLU A 6 -21.33 -4.85 17.73
N ASP A 7 -22.08 -3.77 17.86
CA ASP A 7 -22.06 -2.66 16.89
C ASP A 7 -20.76 -1.86 17.02
N ALA A 8 -20.21 -1.73 18.24
CA ALA A 8 -18.91 -1.12 18.47
C ALA A 8 -17.77 -1.94 17.86
N ILE A 9 -17.82 -3.28 17.99
CA ILE A 9 -16.82 -4.19 17.39
C ILE A 9 -16.85 -4.09 15.86
N LYS A 10 -18.04 -4.13 15.25
CA LYS A 10 -18.20 -3.99 13.79
C LYS A 10 -17.69 -2.64 13.29
N LEU A 11 -17.95 -1.58 14.03
CA LEU A 11 -17.44 -0.26 13.68
C LEU A 11 -15.91 -0.22 13.74
N TYR A 12 -15.32 -0.79 14.79
CA TYR A 12 -13.86 -0.86 14.94
C TYR A 12 -13.20 -1.63 13.81
N GLU A 13 -13.72 -2.81 13.45
CA GLU A 13 -13.18 -3.60 12.34
C GLU A 13 -13.26 -2.86 11.00
N LYS A 14 -14.38 -2.17 10.75
CA LYS A 14 -14.53 -1.32 9.56
C LYS A 14 -13.50 -0.19 9.54
N LEU A 15 -13.35 0.53 10.65
CA LEU A 15 -12.38 1.62 10.76
C LEU A 15 -10.94 1.13 10.60
N LYS A 16 -10.62 -0.04 11.16
CA LYS A 16 -9.29 -0.66 11.01
C LYS A 16 -9.01 -0.98 9.55
N LYS A 17 -9.94 -1.61 8.83
CA LYS A 17 -9.79 -1.92 7.40
C LYS A 17 -9.67 -0.66 6.55
N ASP A 18 -10.46 0.36 6.85
CA ASP A 18 -10.39 1.64 6.14
C ASP A 18 -9.06 2.36 6.42
N ALA A 19 -8.51 2.24 7.63
CA ALA A 19 -7.20 2.77 7.98
C ALA A 19 -6.05 2.00 7.29
N GLU A 20 -6.11 0.67 7.24
CA GLU A 20 -5.16 -0.18 6.52
C GLU A 20 -5.17 0.11 5.00
N GLY A 21 -6.33 0.45 4.44
CA GLY A 21 -6.46 0.86 3.04
C GLY A 21 -5.97 2.27 2.74
N LYS A 22 -5.91 3.15 3.76
CA LYS A 22 -5.40 4.54 3.65
C LYS A 22 -3.95 4.70 4.07
N THR A 23 -3.34 3.64 4.58
CA THR A 23 -1.92 3.64 4.89
C THR A 23 -1.18 3.59 3.57
N PHE A 24 -0.34 4.60 3.31
CA PHE A 24 0.51 4.67 2.12
C PHE A 24 1.32 3.38 2.00
N LYS A 25 1.21 2.71 0.86
CA LYS A 25 1.94 1.46 0.59
C LYS A 25 3.06 1.75 -0.39
N ASP A 26 4.27 1.96 0.13
CA ASP A 26 5.48 2.26 -0.65
C ASP A 26 5.65 1.29 -1.84
N GLU A 27 5.41 -0.01 -1.64
CA GLU A 27 5.52 -1.01 -2.72
C GLU A 27 4.58 -0.79 -3.90
N GLN A 28 3.42 -0.14 -3.67
CA GLN A 28 2.36 0.05 -4.66
C GLN A 28 2.28 1.48 -5.17
N GLU A 29 2.58 2.46 -4.32
CA GLU A 29 2.38 3.88 -4.60
C GLU A 29 3.67 4.63 -4.89
N LEU A 30 4.85 4.07 -4.57
CA LEU A 30 6.13 4.70 -4.88
C LEU A 30 6.59 4.30 -6.29
N GLU A 31 6.77 5.31 -7.15
CA GLU A 31 7.27 5.17 -8.51
C GLU A 31 8.74 5.59 -8.60
N CYS A 32 9.54 4.80 -9.30
CA CYS A 32 10.95 5.04 -9.58
C CYS A 32 11.15 5.16 -11.09
N GLU A 33 12.00 6.11 -11.49
CA GLU A 33 12.43 6.29 -12.87
C GLU A 33 13.81 5.64 -13.06
N ASP A 34 13.97 4.86 -14.14
CA ASP A 34 15.28 4.32 -14.51
C ASP A 34 16.13 5.34 -15.30
N SER A 35 17.37 4.97 -15.65
CA SER A 35 18.28 5.83 -16.42
C SER A 35 17.81 6.14 -17.85
N GLN A 36 16.81 5.42 -18.35
CA GLN A 36 16.23 5.57 -19.69
C GLN A 36 14.92 6.37 -19.66
N GLY A 37 14.44 6.76 -18.47
CA GLY A 37 13.20 7.50 -18.29
C GLY A 37 11.94 6.64 -18.17
N ASN A 38 12.09 5.31 -17.98
CA ASN A 38 10.93 4.44 -17.75
C ASN A 38 10.51 4.53 -16.28
N VAL A 39 9.21 4.77 -16.06
CA VAL A 39 8.61 4.85 -14.72
C VAL A 39 7.99 3.50 -14.35
N MET A 40 8.31 3.02 -13.15
CA MET A 40 7.79 1.75 -12.62
C MET A 40 7.62 1.81 -11.11
N ASN A 41 6.79 0.94 -10.54
CA ASN A 41 6.66 0.86 -9.08
C ASN A 41 7.96 0.36 -8.41
N LEU A 42 8.14 0.70 -7.14
CA LEU A 42 9.34 0.36 -6.35
C LEU A 42 9.63 -1.14 -6.36
N ARG A 43 8.59 -1.98 -6.32
CA ARG A 43 8.76 -3.43 -6.37
C ARG A 43 9.39 -3.89 -7.68
N ALA A 44 8.87 -3.45 -8.82
CA ALA A 44 9.40 -3.76 -10.14
C ALA A 44 10.83 -3.23 -10.30
N PHE A 45 11.09 -2.03 -9.77
CA PHE A 45 12.42 -1.44 -9.75
C PHE A 45 13.40 -2.32 -8.95
N GLU A 46 13.05 -2.72 -7.72
CA GLU A 46 13.91 -3.61 -6.93
C GLU A 46 14.14 -4.97 -7.58
N ASP A 47 13.09 -5.56 -8.17
CA ASP A 47 13.17 -6.85 -8.83
C ASP A 47 14.08 -6.81 -10.06
N LEU A 48 14.00 -5.76 -10.88
CA LEU A 48 14.91 -5.55 -12.02
C LEU A 48 16.34 -5.27 -11.56
N ARG A 49 16.52 -4.50 -10.48
CA ARG A 49 17.84 -4.22 -9.90
C ARG A 49 18.50 -5.50 -9.39
N ARG A 50 17.74 -6.37 -8.73
CA ARG A 50 18.23 -7.69 -8.25
C ARG A 50 18.59 -8.62 -9.40
N GLN A 51 17.92 -8.50 -10.54
CA GLN A 51 18.23 -9.24 -11.76
C GLN A 51 19.41 -8.64 -12.55
N GLY A 52 19.85 -7.43 -12.22
CA GLY A 52 20.90 -6.70 -12.95
C GLY A 52 20.44 -6.10 -14.27
N LEU A 53 19.14 -5.78 -14.37
CA LEU A 53 18.48 -5.25 -15.58
C LEU A 53 18.24 -3.73 -15.54
N LEU A 54 18.63 -3.06 -14.45
CA LEU A 54 18.57 -1.60 -14.26
C LEU A 54 19.96 -0.97 -14.28
#